data_AF-A0A947VGX4-F1
#
_entry.id   AF-A0A947VGX4-F1
#
_cell.length_a   1.000
_cell.length_b   1.000
_cell.length_c   1.000
_cell.angle_alpha   90.00
_cell.angle_beta   90.00
_cell.angle_gamma   90.00
#
_symmetry.space_group_name_H-M   'P 1'
#
loop_
_entity.id
_entity.type
_entity.pdbx_description
1 polymer ?
#
loop_
_entity_poly.entity_id
_entity_poly.type
_entity_poly.pdbx_seq_one_letter_code
_entity_poly.pdbx_strand_id
1 'polypeptide(L)'
;MKKYIVSLSQKESQILKRFISSGKRSAQLFTRARILLKADQGEEGPGWPDEKISQALDVTVQTVERVRKQLVEEGFDAVLNRQKYTQKV
;
A
#
# COMPACT_ATOMS: atom_id res chain seq x y z
N MET A 1 6.31 17.70 6.87
CA MET A 1 6.54 17.21 5.50
C MET A 1 6.48 15.69 5.48
N LYS A 2 5.80 15.07 4.50
CA LYS A 2 5.78 13.62 4.35
C LYS A 2 7.12 13.16 3.76
N LYS A 3 7.80 12.22 4.44
CA LYS A 3 9.11 11.68 4.02
C LYS A 3 9.02 10.69 2.84
N TYR A 4 7.90 9.98 2.71
CA TYR A 4 7.69 8.90 1.74
C TYR A 4 6.50 9.19 0.84
N ILE A 5 6.72 9.87 -0.29
CA ILE A 5 5.65 10.19 -1.25
C ILE A 5 5.37 8.96 -2.11
N VAL A 6 4.11 8.57 -2.22
CA VAL A 6 3.68 7.49 -3.11
C VAL A 6 3.27 8.11 -4.44
N SER A 7 3.94 7.69 -5.51
CA SER A 7 3.56 7.99 -6.90
C SER A 7 3.57 6.68 -7.65
N LEU A 8 2.40 6.17 -8.01
CA LEU A 8 2.27 4.92 -8.74
C LEU A 8 2.24 5.22 -10.24
N SER A 9 2.93 4.38 -11.02
CA SER A 9 2.68 4.33 -12.45
C SER A 9 1.29 3.78 -12.74
N GLN A 10 0.77 4.11 -13.92
CA GLN A 10 -0.51 3.56 -14.38
C GLN A 10 -0.51 2.02 -14.36
N LYS A 11 0.63 1.40 -14.71
CA LYS A 11 0.80 -0.07 -14.66
C LYS A 11 0.66 -0.61 -13.24
N GLU A 12 1.33 -0.01 -12.26
CA GLU A 12 1.25 -0.42 -10.85
C GLU A 12 -0.16 -0.25 -10.27
N SER A 13 -0.80 0.89 -10.55
CA SER A 13 -2.19 1.14 -10.14
C SER A 13 -3.14 0.08 -10.69
N GLN A 14 -2.99 -0.29 -11.97
CA GLN A 14 -3.78 -1.36 -12.59
C GLN A 14 -3.51 -2.74 -11.98
N ILE A 15 -2.25 -3.04 -11.66
CA ILE A 15 -1.89 -4.28 -10.97
C ILE A 15 -2.56 -4.34 -9.59
N LEU A 16 -2.53 -3.25 -8.80
CA LEU A 16 -3.19 -3.20 -7.49
C LEU A 16 -4.70 -3.36 -7.59
N LYS A 17 -5.34 -2.72 -8.58
CA LYS A 17 -6.79 -2.85 -8.83
C LYS A 17 -7.17 -4.30 -9.16
N ARG A 18 -6.42 -4.96 -10.06
CA ARG A 18 -6.60 -6.38 -10.40
C ARG A 18 -6.29 -7.30 -9.22
N PHE A 19 -5.29 -6.95 -8.41
CA PHE A 19 -4.93 -7.68 -7.21
C PHE A 19 -6.12 -7.73 -6.25
N ILE A 20 -6.74 -6.57 -5.97
CA ILE A 20 -7.90 -6.45 -5.08
C ILE A 20 -9.12 -7.20 -5.63
N SER A 21 -9.34 -7.19 -6.96
CA SER A 21 -10.48 -7.90 -7.56
C SER A 21 -10.31 -9.42 -7.59
N SER A 22 -9.08 -9.94 -7.44
CA SER A 22 -8.80 -11.38 -7.58
C SER A 22 -9.27 -12.24 -6.40
N GLY A 23 -9.49 -11.67 -5.21
CA GLY A 23 -10.03 -12.34 -4.02
C GLY A 23 -9.17 -13.45 -3.39
N LYS A 24 -8.05 -13.87 -4.00
CA LYS A 24 -7.28 -15.08 -3.63
C LYS A 24 -6.11 -14.84 -2.65
N ARG A 25 -6.12 -13.75 -1.87
CA ARG A 25 -4.98 -13.34 -1.01
C ARG A 25 -5.46 -12.92 0.38
N SER A 26 -4.51 -12.75 1.32
CA SER A 26 -4.85 -12.36 2.69
C SER A 26 -5.46 -10.96 2.76
N ALA A 27 -6.36 -10.75 3.73
CA ALA A 27 -6.97 -9.45 3.99
C ALA A 27 -5.91 -8.36 4.20
N GLN A 28 -4.80 -8.69 4.86
CA GLN A 28 -3.70 -7.76 5.10
C GLN A 28 -3.07 -7.24 3.79
N LEU A 29 -2.86 -8.10 2.80
CA LEU A 29 -2.31 -7.67 1.50
C LEU A 29 -3.30 -6.78 0.74
N PHE A 30 -4.61 -7.06 0.83
CA PHE A 30 -5.62 -6.17 0.26
C PHE A 30 -5.63 -4.79 0.94
N THR A 31 -5.49 -4.74 2.27
CA THR A 31 -5.38 -3.48 2.99
C THR A 31 -4.15 -2.70 2.53
N ARG A 32 -2.98 -3.34 2.38
CA ARG A 32 -1.77 -2.67 1.85
C ARG A 32 -1.97 -2.13 0.44
N ALA A 33 -2.55 -2.92 -0.46
CA ALA A 33 -2.86 -2.48 -1.82
C ALA A 33 -3.83 -1.28 -1.83
N ARG A 34 -4.87 -1.30 -0.99
CA ARG A 34 -5.83 -0.20 -0.84
C ARG A 34 -5.18 1.05 -0.25
N ILE A 35 -4.25 0.90 0.70
CA ILE A 35 -3.47 2.01 1.24
C ILE A 35 -2.71 2.71 0.11
N LEU A 36 -1.96 1.95 -0.70
CA LEU A 36 -1.17 2.52 -1.80
C LEU A 36 -2.05 3.25 -2.83
N LEU A 37 -3.16 2.63 -3.25
CA LEU A 37 -4.09 3.26 -4.20
C LEU A 37 -4.71 4.55 -3.67
N LYS A 38 -4.95 4.65 -2.36
CA LYS A 38 -5.49 5.88 -1.76
C LYS A 38 -4.41 6.92 -1.47
N ALA A 39 -3.19 6.49 -1.20
CA ALA A 39 -2.04 7.35 -0.93
C ALA A 39 -1.37 7.90 -2.20
N ASP A 40 -1.66 7.30 -3.35
CA ASP A 40 -1.10 7.67 -4.65
C ASP A 40 -1.33 9.15 -4.96
N GLN A 41 -0.24 9.90 -5.10
CA GLN A 41 -0.20 11.32 -5.50
C GLN A 41 0.17 11.50 -6.97
N GLY A 42 0.20 10.42 -7.76
CA GLY A 42 0.33 10.50 -9.22
C GLY A 42 -0.90 11.15 -9.89
N GLU A 43 -0.84 11.36 -11.20
CA GLU A 43 -1.87 12.08 -11.97
C GLU A 43 -3.29 11.51 -11.80
N GLU A 44 -3.42 10.19 -11.67
CA GLU A 44 -4.70 9.50 -11.51
C GLU A 44 -5.01 9.15 -10.03
N GLY A 45 -4.11 9.54 -9.12
CA GLY A 45 -4.14 9.17 -7.71
C GLY A 45 -4.93 10.18 -6.86
N PRO A 46 -5.71 9.72 -5.87
CA PRO A 46 -6.51 10.62 -5.05
C PRO A 46 -5.69 11.41 -4.00
N GLY A 47 -4.45 11.02 -3.74
CA GLY A 47 -3.49 11.74 -2.91
C GLY A 47 -3.92 11.95 -1.45
N TRP A 48 -4.67 11.01 -0.87
CA TRP A 48 -5.29 11.23 0.44
C TRP A 48 -4.26 11.43 1.56
N PRO A 49 -4.61 12.25 2.58
CA PRO A 49 -3.83 12.34 3.81
C PRO A 49 -3.93 11.02 4.60
N ASP A 50 -2.92 10.71 5.39
CA ASP A 50 -2.79 9.39 6.03
C ASP A 50 -3.91 9.16 7.05
N GLU A 51 -4.39 10.22 7.69
CA GLU A 51 -5.51 10.23 8.63
C GLU A 51 -6.80 9.80 7.94
N LYS A 52 -7.04 10.29 6.72
CA LYS A 52 -8.22 9.92 5.92
C LYS A 52 -8.13 8.46 5.45
N ILE A 53 -6.94 7.99 5.09
CA ILE A 53 -6.72 6.59 4.72
C ILE A 53 -6.91 5.67 5.92
N SER A 54 -6.36 6.06 7.07
CA SER A 54 -6.47 5.37 8.36
C SER A 54 -7.94 5.16 8.74
N GLN A 55 -8.74 6.22 8.69
CA GLN A 55 -10.18 6.16 8.98
C GLN A 55 -10.93 5.31 7.95
N ALA A 56 -10.63 5.45 6.65
CA ALA A 56 -11.35 4.75 5.60
C ALA A 56 -11.06 3.24 5.52
N LEU A 57 -9.98 2.77 6.15
CA LEU A 57 -9.53 1.37 6.09
C LEU A 57 -9.44 0.71 7.47
N ASP A 58 -9.85 1.39 8.54
CA ASP A 58 -9.78 0.93 9.92
C ASP A 58 -8.37 0.45 10.32
N VAL A 59 -7.34 1.22 9.93
CA VAL A 59 -5.93 0.96 10.27
C VAL A 59 -5.32 2.15 10.99
N THR A 60 -4.21 1.93 11.70
CA THR A 60 -3.45 3.04 12.29
C THR A 60 -2.74 3.85 11.21
N VAL A 61 -2.53 5.15 11.46
CA VAL A 61 -1.67 6.02 10.63
C VAL A 61 -0.27 5.42 10.47
N GLN A 62 0.28 4.84 11.54
CA GLN A 62 1.59 4.15 11.46
C GLN A 62 1.60 2.99 10.46
N THR A 63 0.49 2.27 10.30
CA THR A 63 0.38 1.22 9.28
C THR A 63 0.43 1.84 7.88
N VAL A 64 -0.25 2.96 7.65
CA VAL A 64 -0.20 3.70 6.37
C VAL A 64 1.23 4.13 6.09
N GLU A 65 1.90 4.75 7.04
CA GLU A 65 3.29 5.20 6.93
C GLU A 65 4.26 4.06 6.61
N ARG A 66 4.15 2.92 7.30
CA ARG A 66 4.99 1.74 7.05
C ARG A 66 4.82 1.21 5.64
N VAL A 67 3.58 1.17 5.14
CA VAL A 67 3.30 0.68 3.78
C VAL A 67 3.85 1.65 2.73
N ARG A 68 3.70 2.97 2.92
CA ARG A 68 4.30 3.99 2.04
C ARG A 68 5.83 3.88 2.04
N LYS A 69 6.43 3.77 3.22
CA LYS A 69 7.88 3.59 3.40
C LYS A 69 8.36 2.34 2.68
N GLN A 70 7.68 1.21 2.87
CA GLN A 70 8.05 -0.06 2.24
C GLN A 70 8.03 0.03 0.71
N LEU A 71 7.01 0.67 0.13
CA LEU A 71 6.98 0.90 -1.32
C LEU A 71 8.20 1.70 -1.81
N VAL A 72 8.52 2.80 -1.13
CA VAL A 72 9.60 3.72 -1.55
C VAL A 72 10.99 3.11 -1.34
N GLU A 73 11.21 2.39 -0.25
CA GLU A 73 12.53 1.85 0.11
C GLU A 73 12.78 0.44 -0.44
N GLU A 74 11.75 -0.41 -0.53
CA GLU A 74 11.88 -1.83 -0.90
C GLU A 74 11.21 -2.17 -2.24
N GLY A 75 10.40 -1.25 -2.80
CA GLY A 75 9.75 -1.41 -4.09
C GLY A 75 8.38 -2.10 -4.03
N PHE A 76 7.72 -2.15 -5.20
CA PHE A 76 6.34 -2.61 -5.36
C PHE A 76 6.13 -4.07 -4.97
N ASP A 77 7.05 -4.96 -5.37
CA ASP A 77 6.97 -6.39 -5.05
C ASP A 77 7.09 -6.67 -3.55
N ALA A 78 7.83 -5.85 -2.81
CA ALA A 78 8.00 -6.02 -1.36
C ALA A 78 6.68 -5.82 -0.60
N VAL A 79 5.82 -4.91 -1.08
CA VAL A 79 4.51 -4.63 -0.46
C VAL A 79 3.54 -5.79 -0.67
N LEU A 80 3.59 -6.42 -1.85
CA LEU A 80 2.67 -7.49 -2.27
C LEU A 80 3.14 -8.90 -1.93
N ASN A 81 4.41 -9.08 -1.58
CA ASN A 81 4.92 -10.36 -1.12
C ASN A 81 4.67 -10.56 0.37
N ARG A 82 4.16 -11.75 0.72
CA ARG A 82 4.15 -12.21 2.11
C ARG A 82 5.60 -12.43 2.52
N GLN A 83 6.13 -11.55 3.35
CA GLN A 83 7.40 -11.81 4.05
C GLN A 83 7.21 -13.11 4.81
N LYS A 84 7.87 -14.19 4.37
CA LYS A 84 7.86 -15.45 5.10
C LYS A 84 8.48 -15.14 6.46
N TYR A 85 7.71 -15.32 7.52
CA TYR A 85 8.24 -15.25 8.86
C TYR A 85 9.21 -16.43 9.02
N THR A 86 10.49 -16.18 8.85
CA THR A 86 11.53 -17.12 9.26
C THR A 86 11.67 -16.94 10.77
N GLN A 87 11.05 -17.84 11.52
CA GLN A 87 11.26 -17.93 12.97
C GLN A 87 12.76 -18.17 13.16
N LYS A 88 13.49 -17.19 13.72
CA LYS A 88 14.86 -17.43 14.19
C LYS A 88 14.73 -18.42 15.34
N VAL A 89 15.08 -19.68 15.06
CA VAL A 89 15.32 -20.73 16.07
C VAL A 89 16.60 -20.39 16.80
#